data_AF-A0A968XF51-F1
#
_entry.id   AF-A0A968XF51-F1
#
_cell.length_a   1.000
_cell.length_b   1.000
_cell.length_c   1.000
_cell.angle_alpha   90.00
_cell.angle_beta   90.00
_cell.angle_gamma   90.00
#
_symmetry.space_group_name_H-M   'P 1'
#
loop_
_entity.id
_entity.type
_entity.pdbx_description
1 polymer ?
#
loop_
_entity_poly.entity_id
_entity_poly.type
_entity_poly.pdbx_seq_one_letter_code
_entity_poly.pdbx_strand_id
1 'polypeptide(L)'
;WTLGPTTQKLSELGGGADYGLFLYSYDSYGSTGRKAAQIVGLILAANLIPSGVHIGYAALVDLKTGDMVWINADISMGGDIRTQEGAEKRVMQLLEGFPSRKATEGGTQGQPVVTVGAKDK
;
A
#
# COMPACT_ATOMS: atom_id res chain seq x y z
N TRP A 1 -10.25 13.15 12.22
CA TRP A 1 -8.97 12.84 12.89
C TRP A 1 -7.92 13.70 12.18
N THR A 2 -7.06 14.41 12.92
CA THR A 2 -6.11 15.39 12.36
C THR A 2 -4.74 15.22 12.99
N LEU A 3 -3.68 15.48 12.23
CA LEU A 3 -2.31 15.57 12.72
C LEU A 3 -2.01 16.93 13.39
N GLY A 4 -2.98 17.86 13.36
CA GLY A 4 -2.90 19.17 13.98
C GLY A 4 -2.08 20.19 13.17
N PRO A 5 -2.05 21.46 13.62
CA PRO A 5 -1.51 22.58 12.83
C PRO A 5 0.00 22.49 12.57
N THR A 6 0.73 21.63 13.29
CA THR A 6 2.18 21.44 13.11
C THR A 6 2.54 20.89 11.72
N THR A 7 1.58 20.31 10.97
CA THR A 7 1.78 19.86 9.59
C THR A 7 2.15 20.99 8.63
N GLN A 8 1.87 22.25 8.96
CA GLN A 8 2.25 23.41 8.15
C GLN A 8 3.77 23.50 7.96
N LYS A 9 4.55 23.04 8.95
CA LYS A 9 6.02 22.95 8.83
C LYS A 9 6.45 21.97 7.74
N LEU A 10 5.67 20.91 7.51
CA LEU A 10 5.94 19.96 6.42
C LEU A 10 5.61 20.58 5.06
N SER A 11 4.59 21.45 4.98
CA SER A 11 4.31 22.24 3.78
C SER A 11 5.49 23.16 3.44
N GLU A 12 6.03 23.88 4.43
CA GLU A 12 7.21 24.74 4.25
C GLU A 12 8.42 23.95 3.76
N LEU A 13 8.72 22.81 4.38
CA LEU A 13 9.81 21.92 3.96
C LEU A 13 9.59 21.33 2.57
N GLY A 14 8.33 21.06 2.21
CA GLY A 14 7.92 20.53 0.92
C GLY A 14 7.84 21.57 -0.20
N GLY A 15 8.32 22.80 0.02
CA GLY A 15 8.28 23.87 -0.99
C GLY A 15 6.91 24.51 -1.17
N GLY A 16 6.09 24.54 -0.12
CA GLY A 16 4.73 25.08 -0.14
C GLY A 16 3.68 24.08 -0.63
N ALA A 17 3.91 22.78 -0.44
CA ALA A 17 2.97 21.74 -0.84
C ALA A 17 1.66 21.81 -0.03
N ASP A 18 0.51 21.73 -0.71
CA ASP A 18 -0.80 21.73 -0.04
C ASP A 18 -1.09 20.40 0.70
N TYR A 19 -0.54 19.29 0.22
CA TYR A 19 -0.80 17.95 0.73
C TYR A 19 0.49 17.17 1.00
N GLY A 20 0.45 16.29 2.00
CA GLY A 20 1.49 15.31 2.30
C GLY A 20 0.98 13.88 2.15
N LEU A 21 1.70 13.05 1.42
CA LEU A 21 1.45 11.61 1.32
C LEU A 21 2.37 10.86 2.29
N PHE A 22 1.78 10.15 3.24
CA PHE A 22 2.49 9.33 4.22
C PHE A 22 2.29 7.87 3.89
N LEU A 23 3.39 7.11 3.81
CA LEU A 23 3.38 5.68 3.54
C LEU A 23 4.03 4.95 4.71
N TYR A 24 3.41 3.88 5.18
CA TYR A 24 3.95 2.95 6.15
C TYR A 24 3.81 1.54 5.63
N SER A 25 4.88 0.76 5.73
CA SER A 25 4.88 -0.66 5.39
C SER A 25 5.71 -1.43 6.40
N TYR A 26 5.14 -2.51 6.93
CA TYR A 26 5.81 -3.47 7.77
C TYR A 26 5.55 -4.87 7.23
N ASP A 27 6.63 -5.65 7.05
CA ASP A 27 6.59 -6.96 6.44
C ASP A 27 7.44 -7.95 7.24
N SER A 28 6.86 -9.11 7.57
CA SER A 28 7.55 -10.23 8.18
C SER A 28 7.78 -11.34 7.16
N TYR A 29 8.94 -11.34 6.50
CA TYR A 29 9.23 -12.37 5.50
C TYR A 29 9.43 -13.76 6.13
N GLY A 30 8.63 -14.72 5.69
CA GLY A 30 8.74 -16.13 6.03
C GLY A 30 9.91 -16.79 5.30
N SER A 31 10.92 -17.31 6.00
CA SER A 31 12.00 -18.09 5.39
C SER A 31 11.47 -19.34 4.69
N THR A 32 12.18 -19.83 3.66
CA THR A 32 11.84 -21.08 2.95
C THR A 32 11.66 -22.25 3.91
N GLY A 33 12.52 -22.36 4.93
CA GLY A 33 12.40 -23.39 5.97
C GLY A 33 11.11 -23.28 6.80
N ARG A 34 10.62 -22.07 7.10
CA ARG A 34 9.36 -21.86 7.82
C ARG A 34 8.14 -22.20 6.97
N LYS A 35 8.16 -21.89 5.67
CA LYS A 35 7.11 -22.32 4.73
C LYS A 35 7.06 -23.85 4.63
N ALA A 36 8.22 -24.50 4.52
CA ALA A 36 8.30 -25.96 4.54
C ALA A 36 7.77 -26.55 5.86
N ALA A 37 8.15 -25.96 7.00
CA ALA A 37 7.63 -26.37 8.31
C ALA A 37 6.11 -26.19 8.44
N GLN A 38 5.53 -25.13 7.85
CA GLN A 38 4.08 -24.92 7.80
C GLN A 38 3.37 -26.04 7.01
N ILE A 39 3.92 -26.42 5.85
CA ILE A 39 3.37 -27.51 5.03
C ILE A 39 3.45 -28.84 5.78
N VAL A 40 4.61 -29.15 6.38
CA VAL A 40 4.80 -30.37 7.18
C VAL A 40 3.87 -30.36 8.40
N GLY A 41 3.76 -29.23 9.10
CA GLY A 41 2.88 -29.07 10.25
C GLY A 41 1.41 -29.32 9.89
N LEU A 42 0.95 -28.83 8.73
CA LEU A 42 -0.40 -29.09 8.23
C LEU A 42 -0.64 -30.59 7.95
N ILE A 43 0.32 -31.27 7.33
CA ILE A 43 0.24 -32.73 7.07
C ILE A 43 0.18 -33.51 8.40
N LEU A 44 0.95 -33.08 9.39
CA LEU A 44 1.06 -33.75 10.69
C LEU A 44 -0.03 -33.32 11.68
N ALA A 45 -1.01 -32.49 11.27
CA ALA A 45 -2.01 -31.88 12.15
C ALA A 45 -1.40 -31.19 13.39
N ALA A 46 -0.16 -30.70 13.26
CA ALA A 46 0.51 -29.94 14.30
C ALA A 46 -0.03 -28.51 14.32
N ASN A 47 0.12 -27.83 15.47
CA ASN A 47 -0.31 -26.44 15.64
C ASN A 47 0.16 -25.56 14.46
N LEU A 48 -0.75 -24.72 13.95
CA LEU A 48 -0.47 -23.82 12.84
C LEU A 48 0.68 -22.88 13.22
N ILE A 49 1.79 -22.99 12.51
CA ILE A 49 2.92 -22.06 12.65
C ILE A 49 2.44 -20.69 12.16
N PRO A 50 2.45 -19.64 13.00
CA PRO A 50 1.93 -18.33 12.64
C PRO A 50 2.55 -17.80 11.34
N SER A 51 1.70 -17.26 10.46
CA SER A 51 2.19 -16.50 9.30
C SER A 51 2.86 -15.21 9.76
N GLY A 52 3.76 -14.68 8.94
CA GLY A 52 4.30 -13.34 9.16
C GLY A 52 3.18 -12.28 9.16
N VAL A 53 3.39 -11.18 9.87
CA VAL A 53 2.52 -10.00 9.81
C VAL A 53 2.94 -9.15 8.61
N HIS A 54 1.97 -8.79 7.77
CA HIS A 54 2.15 -7.90 6.63
C HIS A 54 1.11 -6.79 6.71
N ILE A 55 1.51 -5.58 7.10
CA ILE A 55 0.61 -4.43 7.26
C ILE A 55 1.15 -3.23 6.50
N GLY A 56 0.27 -2.48 5.86
CA GLY A 56 0.65 -1.19 5.29
C GLY A 56 -0.49 -0.17 5.33
N TYR A 57 -0.09 1.09 5.41
CA TYR A 57 -0.98 2.23 5.47
C TYR A 57 -0.49 3.30 4.50
N ALA A 58 -1.43 3.96 3.83
CA ALA A 58 -1.19 5.16 3.07
C ALA A 58 -2.21 6.21 3.50
N ALA A 59 -1.76 7.43 3.74
CA ALA A 59 -2.63 8.53 4.13
C ALA A 59 -2.25 9.81 3.38
N LEU A 60 -3.25 10.49 2.84
CA LEU A 60 -3.12 11.82 2.27
C LEU A 60 -3.63 12.83 3.31
N VAL A 61 -2.80 13.79 3.63
CA VAL A 61 -3.06 14.80 4.66
C VAL A 61 -3.05 16.18 4.02
N ASP A 62 -4.09 16.98 4.26
CA ASP A 62 -4.07 18.41 4.00
C ASP A 62 -3.11 19.08 4.99
N LEU A 63 -2.02 19.68 4.52
CA LEU A 63 -0.99 20.23 5.39
C LEU A 63 -1.39 21.57 6.02
N LYS A 64 -2.43 22.24 5.51
CA LYS A 64 -2.94 23.50 6.07
C LYS A 64 -3.73 23.25 7.35
N THR A 65 -4.58 22.23 7.32
CA THR A 65 -5.51 21.88 8.40
C THR A 65 -4.99 20.71 9.26
N GLY A 66 -4.15 19.85 8.70
CA GLY A 66 -3.71 18.59 9.28
C GLY A 66 -4.69 17.45 9.07
N ASP A 67 -5.79 17.66 8.34
CA ASP A 67 -6.85 16.67 8.17
C ASP A 67 -6.44 15.54 7.22
N MET A 68 -6.75 14.29 7.62
CA MET A 68 -6.61 13.14 6.73
C MET A 68 -7.78 13.13 5.74
N VAL A 69 -7.49 13.43 4.48
CA VAL A 69 -8.49 13.52 3.39
C VAL A 69 -8.66 12.21 2.63
N TRP A 70 -7.69 11.30 2.76
CA TRP A 70 -7.78 9.95 2.22
C TRP A 70 -6.90 9.01 3.05
N ILE A 71 -7.36 7.76 3.20
CA ILE A 71 -6.62 6.70 3.86
C ILE A 71 -6.88 5.38 3.14
N ASN A 72 -5.83 4.59 3.00
CA ASN A 72 -5.91 3.18 2.63
C ASN A 72 -5.12 2.36 3.65
N ALA A 73 -5.69 1.24 4.07
CA ALA A 73 -5.12 0.33 5.05
C ALA A 73 -5.28 -1.10 4.52
N ASP A 74 -4.18 -1.74 4.19
CA ASP A 74 -4.17 -3.10 3.67
C ASP A 74 -3.38 -4.01 4.62
N ILE A 75 -4.08 -5.06 5.08
CA ILE A 75 -3.63 -6.06 6.05
C ILE A 75 -3.24 -7.39 5.37
N SER A 76 -3.35 -7.47 4.04
CA SER A 76 -3.05 -8.65 3.24
C SER A 76 -2.10 -8.30 2.10
N MET A 77 -0.98 -7.70 2.46
CA MET A 77 -0.05 -7.13 1.49
C MET A 77 0.89 -8.22 0.96
N GLY A 78 0.89 -8.39 -0.36
CA GLY A 78 1.57 -9.51 -1.01
C GLY A 78 2.67 -9.02 -1.95
N GLY A 79 3.87 -9.60 -1.82
CA GLY A 79 5.02 -9.27 -2.65
C GLY A 79 6.29 -9.24 -1.82
N ASP A 80 7.40 -9.66 -2.39
CA ASP A 80 8.69 -9.54 -1.73
C ASP A 80 9.23 -8.12 -1.95
N ILE A 81 9.16 -7.25 -0.94
CA ILE A 81 9.64 -5.86 -1.06
C ILE A 81 11.14 -5.73 -1.40
N ARG A 82 11.89 -6.84 -1.30
CA ARG A 82 13.31 -6.89 -1.67
C ARG A 82 13.51 -7.05 -3.17
N THR A 83 12.47 -7.42 -3.92
CA THR A 83 12.49 -7.41 -5.37
C THR A 83 11.81 -6.14 -5.88
N GLN A 84 12.26 -5.65 -7.02
CA GLN A 84 11.66 -4.46 -7.64
C GLN A 84 10.16 -4.69 -7.91
N GLU A 85 9.82 -5.82 -8.53
CA GLU A 85 8.43 -6.18 -8.84
C GLU A 85 7.55 -6.27 -7.59
N GLY A 86 8.07 -6.84 -6.50
CA GLY A 86 7.34 -6.95 -5.24
C GLY A 86 7.15 -5.60 -4.55
N ALA A 87 8.16 -4.73 -4.60
CA ALA A 87 8.04 -3.35 -4.10
C ALA A 87 7.05 -2.51 -4.92
N GLU A 88 7.07 -2.62 -6.25
CA GLU A 88 6.12 -1.94 -7.13
C GLU A 88 4.69 -2.40 -6.85
N LYS A 89 4.46 -3.71 -6.77
CA LYS A 89 3.16 -4.28 -6.38
C LYS A 89 2.69 -3.75 -5.03
N ARG A 90 3.60 -3.66 -4.05
CA ARG A 90 3.32 -3.17 -2.70
C ARG A 90 2.83 -1.73 -2.71
N VAL A 91 3.48 -0.87 -3.49
CA VAL A 91 3.09 0.55 -3.65
C VAL A 91 1.76 0.66 -4.39
N MET A 92 1.54 -0.14 -5.43
CA MET A 92 0.28 -0.14 -6.17
C MET A 92 -0.92 -0.54 -5.29
N GLN A 93 -0.77 -1.56 -4.45
CA GLN A 93 -1.81 -1.94 -3.47
C GLN A 93 -2.05 -0.84 -2.44
N LEU A 94 -1.00 -0.20 -1.93
CA LEU A 94 -1.15 0.93 -1.00
C LEU A 94 -1.87 2.12 -1.61
N LEU A 95 -1.64 2.39 -2.90
CA LEU A 95 -2.25 3.50 -3.63
C LEU A 95 -3.55 3.12 -4.33
N GLU A 96 -4.11 1.95 -4.05
CA GLU A 96 -5.41 1.56 -4.59
C GLU A 96 -6.49 2.54 -4.11
N GLY A 97 -7.31 3.03 -5.05
CA GLY A 97 -8.32 4.04 -4.75
C GLY A 97 -7.75 5.41 -4.37
N PHE A 98 -6.43 5.65 -4.54
CA PHE A 98 -5.84 6.97 -4.38
C PHE A 98 -6.55 7.97 -5.31
N PRO A 99 -6.88 9.18 -4.82
CA PRO A 99 -7.52 10.20 -5.64
C PRO A 99 -6.56 10.65 -6.73
N SER A 100 -6.64 10.01 -7.89
CA SER A 100 -6.09 10.56 -9.11
C SER A 100 -6.94 11.75 -9.51
N ARG A 101 -6.32 12.77 -10.11
CA ARG A 101 -7.09 13.73 -10.90
C ARG A 101 -7.95 12.88 -11.83
N LYS A 102 -9.28 12.96 -11.74
CA LYS A 102 -10.14 12.49 -12.83
C LYS A 102 -9.49 13.05 -14.09
N ALA A 103 -9.06 12.19 -15.00
CA ALA A 103 -8.68 12.65 -16.32
C ALA A 103 -9.88 13.46 -16.79
N THR A 104 -9.70 14.77 -16.93
CA THR A 104 -10.73 15.68 -17.40
C THR A 104 -11.30 15.04 -18.65
N GLU A 105 -12.56 14.61 -18.59
CA GLU A 105 -13.31 14.12 -19.73
C GLU A 105 -13.38 15.27 -20.75
N GLY A 106 -12.42 15.29 -21.68
CA GLY A 106 -12.26 16.41 -22.61
C GLY A 106 -10.93 16.50 -23.36
N GLY A 107 -10.13 15.44 -23.41
CA GLY A 107 -8.87 15.42 -24.18
C GLY A 107 -8.65 14.07 -24.85
N THR A 108 -8.87 14.02 -26.15
CA THR A 108 -8.67 12.87 -27.04
C THR A 108 -7.26 12.26 -26.92
N GLN A 109 -7.25 10.93 -26.71
CA GLN A 109 -6.22 9.92 -27.01
C GLN A 109 -4.91 9.83 -26.21
N GLY A 110 -4.69 8.61 -25.68
CA GLY A 110 -3.41 8.08 -25.22
C GLY A 110 -3.55 6.98 -24.16
N GLN A 111 -4.15 5.83 -24.50
CA GLN A 111 -4.25 4.68 -23.59
C GLN A 111 -2.87 4.13 -23.21
N PRO A 112 -2.74 3.53 -22.02
CA PRO A 112 -2.18 2.20 -21.96
C PRO A 112 -3.26 1.20 -21.52
N VAL A 113 -3.57 0.26 -22.43
CA VAL A 113 -4.34 -0.93 -22.12
C VAL A 113 -3.49 -1.81 -21.22
N VAL A 114 -3.97 -2.08 -20.00
CA VAL A 114 -3.61 -3.30 -19.28
C VAL A 114 -4.91 -3.98 -18.89
N THR A 115 -5.40 -4.80 -19.82
CA THR A 115 -6.42 -5.80 -19.51
C THR A 115 -5.66 -6.99 -18.90
N VAL A 116 -5.72 -7.16 -17.57
CA VAL A 116 -5.47 -8.49 -16.98
C VAL A 116 -6.83 -9.15 -16.81
N GLY A 117 -6.99 -10.21 -17.59
CA GLY A 117 -8.23 -10.94 -17.78
C GLY A 117 -8.88 -11.42 -16.50
N ALA A 118 -10.18 -11.57 -16.64
CA ALA A 118 -11.12 -12.08 -15.67
C ALA A 118 -10.66 -13.40 -15.03
N LYS A 119 -11.06 -13.54 -13.76
CA LYS A 119 -11.28 -14.83 -13.12
C LYS A 119 -12.22 -15.66 -13.99
N ASP A 120 -11.76 -16.84 -14.40
CA ASP A 120 -12.64 -17.95 -14.74
C ASP A 120 -12.32 -19.14 -13.82
N LYS A 121 -13.33 -19.48 -13.02
CA LYS A 121 -13.65 -20.74 -12.33
C LYS A 121 -12.58 -21.46 -11.50
#